data_AF-A0A7C0YCN4-F1
#
_entry.id   AF-A0A7C0YCN4-F1
#
_cell.length_a   1.000
_cell.length_b   1.000
_cell.length_c   1.000
_cell.angle_alpha   90.00
_cell.angle_beta   90.00
_cell.angle_gamma   90.00
#
_symmetry.space_group_name_H-M   'P 1'
#
loop_
_entity.id
_entity.type
_entity.pdbx_description
1 polymer ?
#
loop_
_entity_poly.entity_id
_entity_poly.type
_entity_poly.pdbx_seq_one_letter_code
_entity_poly.pdbx_strand_id
1 'polypeptide(L)' 'MPKKPLFIRAEWDDEARVWVATSDDVPGLATEAETVESLIEKLRVMIPELLEANGNPMEYEVPFEILTRRFEFAQPQNI' A
#
# COMPACT_ATOMS: atom_id res chain seq x y z
N MET A 1 -16.14 -6.34 -18.29
CA MET A 1 -15.50 -5.01 -18.19
C MET A 1 -14.28 -5.16 -17.30
N PRO A 2 -13.10 -4.62 -17.64
CA PRO A 2 -11.97 -4.64 -16.71
C PRO A 2 -12.35 -3.86 -15.45
N LYS A 3 -12.22 -4.48 -14.27
CA LYS A 3 -12.41 -3.76 -13.00
C LYS A 3 -11.26 -2.77 -12.84
N LYS A 4 -11.58 -1.55 -12.38
CA LYS A 4 -10.58 -0.55 -12.00
C LYS A 4 -9.74 -1.13 -10.84
N PRO A 5 -8.40 -1.00 -10.87
CA PRO A 5 -7.58 -1.44 -9.76
C PRO A 5 -7.88 -0.64 -8.49
N LEU A 6 -7.78 -1.30 -7.34
CA LEU A 6 -7.81 -0.65 -6.03
C LEU A 6 -6.51 0.14 -5.86
N PHE A 7 -6.60 1.40 -5.47
CA PHE A 7 -5.45 2.27 -5.39
C PHE A 7 -4.92 2.36 -3.95
N ILE A 8 -3.67 1.95 -3.75
CA ILE A 8 -2.99 1.97 -2.45
C ILE A 8 -1.90 3.04 -2.46
N ARG A 9 -1.91 3.91 -1.46
CA ARG A 9 -0.83 4.88 -1.23
C ARG A 9 0.09 4.34 -0.15
N ALA A 10 1.38 4.30 -0.43
CA ALA A 10 2.41 3.97 0.53
C ALA A 10 3.37 5.15 0.71
N GLU A 11 3.50 5.65 1.93
CA GLU A 11 4.42 6.74 2.25
C GLU A 11 5.54 6.22 3.17
N TRP A 12 6.77 6.66 2.92
CA TRP A 12 7.90 6.33 3.80
C TRP A 12 7.82 7.15 5.08
N ASP A 13 7.80 6.48 6.22
CA ASP A 13 7.99 7.06 7.54
C ASP A 13 9.48 6.97 7.90
N ASP A 14 10.13 8.13 8.05
CA ASP A 14 11.57 8.19 8.34
C ASP A 14 11.91 7.89 9.80
N GLU A 15 10.99 8.18 10.73
CA GLU A 15 11.17 7.93 12.16
C GLU A 15 11.09 6.43 12.44
N ALA A 16 10.09 5.76 11.87
CA ALA A 16 9.86 4.33 12.05
C ALA A 16 10.65 3.47 11.04
N ARG A 17 11.15 4.06 9.96
CA ARG A 17 11.86 3.38 8.85
C ARG A 17 11.03 2.28 8.19
N VAL A 18 9.76 2.59 7.95
CA VAL A 18 8.81 1.67 7.31
C VAL A 18 7.99 2.41 6.26
N TRP A 19 7.48 1.67 5.29
CA TRP A 19 6.43 2.13 4.39
C TRP A 19 5.08 1.93 5.07
N VAL A 20 4.25 2.98 5.10
CA VAL A 20 2.90 2.95 5.66
C VAL A 20 1.88 3.01 4.52
N ALA A 21 1.03 1.99 4.41
CA ALA A 21 -0.03 1.88 3.40
C ALA A 21 -1.39 2.34 3.92
N THR A 22 -2.08 3.13 3.10
CA THR A 22 -3.48 3.54 3.28
C THR A 22 -4.23 3.54 1.94
N SER A 23 -5.57 3.44 1.98
CA SER A 23 -6.40 3.47 0.78
C SER A 23 -7.84 3.87 1.08
N ASP A 24 -8.43 4.71 0.21
CA ASP A 24 -9.87 4.99 0.22
C ASP A 24 -10.68 3.87 -0.46
N ASP A 25 -10.05 3.09 -1.34
CA ASP A 25 -10.69 1.97 -2.04
C ASP A 25 -10.79 0.70 -1.16
N VAL A 26 -10.03 0.65 -0.05
CA VAL A 26 -10.01 -0.46 0.91
C VAL A 26 -10.24 0.09 2.33
N PRO A 27 -11.51 0.21 2.77
CA PRO A 27 -11.84 0.77 4.07
C PRO A 27 -11.16 0.03 5.23
N GLY A 28 -10.53 0.80 6.13
CA GLY A 28 -9.81 0.24 7.27
C GLY A 28 -8.40 -0.24 6.97
N LEU A 29 -7.89 -0.05 5.74
CA LEU A 29 -6.51 -0.36 5.43
C LEU A 29 -5.54 0.61 6.10
N ALA A 30 -4.83 0.11 7.10
CA ALA A 30 -3.68 0.74 7.72
C ALA A 30 -2.67 -0.36 8.09
N THR A 31 -1.53 -0.41 7.40
CA THR A 31 -0.48 -1.41 7.62
C THR A 31 0.87 -0.87 7.20
N GLU A 32 1.95 -1.50 7.65
CA GLU A 32 3.30 -1.02 7.38
C GLU A 32 4.29 -2.17 7.14
N ALA A 33 5.41 -1.90 6.46
CA ALA A 33 6.52 -2.83 6.33
C ALA A 33 7.85 -2.12 5.99
N GLU A 34 8.98 -2.73 6.34
CA GLU A 34 10.32 -2.19 6.07
C GLU A 34 10.63 -2.03 4.57
N THR A 35 10.05 -2.87 3.72
CA THR A 35 10.22 -2.84 2.25
C THR A 35 8.88 -2.79 1.54
N VAL A 36 8.89 -2.27 0.30
CA VAL A 36 7.70 -2.24 -0.55
C VAL A 36 7.25 -3.66 -0.89
N GLU A 37 8.19 -4.59 -1.10
CA GLU A 37 7.91 -5.99 -1.38
C GLU A 37 7.21 -6.67 -0.20
N SER A 38 7.70 -6.48 1.02
CA SER A 38 7.03 -6.99 2.23
C SER A 38 5.65 -6.36 2.44
N LEU A 39 5.49 -5.09 2.07
CA LEU A 39 4.19 -4.42 2.11
C LEU A 39 3.20 -5.04 1.12
N ILE A 40 3.64 -5.33 -0.11
CA ILE A 40 2.84 -5.99 -1.15
C ILE A 40 2.36 -7.36 -0.67
N GLU A 41 3.21 -8.16 -0.03
CA GLU A 41 2.79 -9.46 0.51
C GLU A 41 1.73 -9.32 1.61
N LYS A 42 1.85 -8.32 2.49
CA LYS A 42 0.79 -8.01 3.48
C LYS A 42 -0.51 -7.59 2.80
N LEU A 43 -0.45 -6.73 1.78
CA LEU A 43 -1.62 -6.23 1.07
C LEU A 43 -2.41 -7.36 0.38
N ARG A 44 -1.73 -8.38 -0.17
CA ARG A 44 -2.39 -9.56 -0.77
C ARG A 44 -3.30 -10.30 0.19
N VAL A 45 -3.02 -10.23 1.49
CA VAL A 45 -3.82 -10.87 2.55
C VAL A 45 -4.84 -9.90 3.12
N MET A 46 -4.42 -8.67 3.47
CA MET A 46 -5.30 -7.73 4.17
C MET A 46 -6.41 -7.15 3.29
N ILE A 47 -6.18 -6.94 1.99
CA ILE A 47 -7.20 -6.40 1.08
C ILE A 47 -8.46 -7.30 1.07
N PRO A 48 -8.38 -8.62 0.81
CA PRO A 48 -9.55 -9.49 0.87
C PRO A 48 -10.24 -9.46 2.24
N GLU A 49 -9.48 -9.58 3.31
CA GLU A 49 -10.01 -9.64 4.69
C GLU A 49 -10.78 -8.37 5.05
N LEU A 50 -10.23 -7.20 4.71
CA LEU A 50 -10.88 -5.92 4.97
C LEU A 50 -12.12 -5.70 4.11
N LEU A 51 -12.07 -6.06 2.82
CA LEU A 51 -13.25 -5.94 1.96
C LEU A 51 -14.40 -6.85 2.44
N GLU A 52 -14.08 -8.08 2.84
CA GLU A 52 -15.06 -9.00 3.44
C GLU A 52 -15.63 -8.45 4.75
N ALA A 53 -14.77 -7.98 5.66
CA ALA A 53 -15.19 -7.40 6.95
C ALA A 53 -16.08 -6.16 6.79
N ASN A 54 -15.92 -5.42 5.70
CA ASN A 54 -16.74 -4.26 5.36
C ASN A 54 -17.99 -4.60 4.51
N GLY A 55 -18.33 -5.89 4.36
CA GLY A 55 -19.55 -6.33 3.67
C GLY A 55 -19.46 -6.31 2.14
N ASN A 56 -18.26 -6.26 1.58
CA ASN A 56 -17.99 -6.32 0.15
C ASN A 56 -17.06 -7.51 -0.19
N PRO A 57 -17.49 -8.76 0.05
CA PRO A 57 -16.65 -9.92 -0.17
C PRO A 57 -16.20 -10.02 -1.64
N MET A 58 -14.93 -10.38 -1.84
CA MET A 58 -14.39 -10.57 -3.19
C MET A 58 -14.89 -11.89 -3.79
N GLU A 59 -15.73 -11.80 -4.83
CA GLU A 59 -16.13 -12.98 -5.63
C GLU A 59 -15.03 -13.46 -6.59
N TYR A 60 -14.03 -12.61 -6.85
CA TYR A 60 -12.93 -12.85 -7.78
C TYR A 60 -11.73 -11.96 -7.46
N GLU A 61 -10.58 -12.27 -8.05
CA GLU A 61 -9.35 -11.49 -7.89
C GLU A 61 -9.53 -10.06 -8.41
N VAL A 62 -9.21 -9.08 -7.56
CA VAL A 62 -9.24 -7.66 -7.90
C VAL A 62 -7.81 -7.15 -7.96
N PRO A 63 -7.37 -6.56 -9.09
CA PRO A 63 -6.03 -5.98 -9.17
C PRO A 63 -5.93 -4.78 -8.23
N PHE A 64 -4.74 -4.55 -7.67
CA PHE A 64 -4.42 -3.32 -6.96
C PHE A 64 -3.16 -2.69 -7.52
N GLU A 65 -3.09 -1.37 -7.44
CA GLU A 65 -1.94 -0.55 -7.80
C GLU A 65 -1.39 0.09 -6.54
N ILE A 66 -0.06 0.10 -6.40
CA ILE A 66 0.62 0.76 -5.28
C ILE A 66 1.42 1.96 -5.78
N LEU A 67 1.12 3.14 -5.23
CA LEU A 67 1.93 4.34 -5.40
C LEU A 67 2.78 4.55 -4.16
N THR A 68 4.10 4.44 -4.32
CA THR A 68 5.06 4.72 -3.25
C THR A 68 5.56 6.16 -3.35
N ARG A 69 5.70 6.84 -2.20
CA ARG A 69 6.25 8.19 -2.12
C ARG A 69 7.27 8.29 -1.00
N ARG A 70 8.49 8.71 -1.35
CA ARG A 70 9.59 8.99 -0.42
C ARG A 70 10.34 10.25 -0.86
N PHE A 71 10.69 11.10 0.09
CA PHE A 71 11.50 12.28 -0.15
C PHE A 71 12.92 12.06 0.35
N GLU A 72 13.89 12.55 -0.42
CA GLU A 72 15.31 12.44 -0.10
C GLU A 72 16.02 13.73 -0.47
N PHE A 73 17.13 14.01 0.22
CA PHE A 73 17.99 15.15 -0.07
C PHE A 73 19.33 14.65 -0.64
N ALA A 74 19.69 15.09 -1.84
CA ALA A 74 21.02 14.87 -2.39
C ALA A 74 21.94 16.04 -2.06
N GLN A 75 23.18 15.76 -1.65
CA GLN A 75 24.21 16.78 -1.39
C GLN A 75 25.23 16.81 -2.54
N PRO A 76 25.73 17.99 -2.96
CA PRO A 76 26.79 18.08 -3.96
C PRO A 76 28.09 17.46 -3.43
N GLN A 77 28.73 16.63 -4.25
CA GLN A 77 30.07 16.11 -3.97
C GLN A 77 31.07 17.27 -4.16
N ASN A 78 31.73 17.73 -3.10
CA ASN A 78 32.84 18.67 -3.24
C ASN A 78 33.99 17.94 -3.97
N ILE A 79 34.28 18.34 -5.21
CA ILE A 79 35.45 17.92 -5.98
C ILE A 79 36.59 18.91 -5.73
#